data_AF-A0A0K0DCA6-F1
#
_entry.id   AF-A0A0K0DCA6-F1
#
_cell.length_a   1.000
_cell.length_b   1.000
_cell.length_c   1.000
_cell.angle_alpha   90.00
_cell.angle_beta   90.00
_cell.angle_gamma   90.00
#
_symmetry.space_group_name_H-M   'P 1'
#
loop_
_entity.id
_entity.type
_entity.pdbx_description
1 polymer ?
#
loop_
_entity_poly.entity_id
_entity_poly.type
_entity_poly.pdbx_seq_one_letter_code
_entity_poly.pdbx_strand_id
1 'polypeptide(L)'
;MKSYVYVIVLKLLNEILPAMAKAAKKASPAKKDVKAKKGSKAKDPNAPKRAMSAFFFWMADNRERIKKPGMGVAEVAKAAGVEWGKVADKSKWEKKAADDKKRYESEMAAYKGSE
;
A
#
# COMPACT_ATOMS: atom_id res chain seq x y z
N MET A 1 0.09 -49.44 -20.47
CA MET A 1 0.99 -49.17 -19.32
C MET A 1 1.13 -47.66 -19.15
N LYS A 2 0.29 -47.04 -18.33
CA LYS A 2 0.38 -45.59 -18.06
C LYS A 2 1.56 -45.40 -17.11
N SER A 3 2.67 -44.92 -17.67
CA SER A 3 4.02 -44.89 -17.09
C SER A 3 4.00 -44.44 -15.64
N TYR A 4 4.60 -45.25 -14.75
CA TYR A 4 4.74 -44.97 -13.32
C TYR A 4 5.43 -43.62 -13.08
N VAL A 5 6.27 -43.20 -14.03
CA VAL A 5 6.91 -41.88 -14.06
C VAL A 5 5.88 -40.74 -14.14
N TYR A 6 4.78 -40.90 -14.87
CA TYR A 6 3.73 -39.88 -14.95
C TYR A 6 2.92 -39.78 -13.65
N VAL A 7 2.71 -40.91 -12.96
CA VAL A 7 2.06 -40.93 -11.64
C VAL A 7 2.95 -40.29 -10.59
N ILE A 8 4.27 -40.52 -10.63
CA ILE A 8 5.24 -39.88 -9.73
C ILE A 8 5.34 -38.38 -10.02
N VAL A 9 5.42 -37.97 -11.29
CA VAL A 9 5.48 -36.55 -11.69
C VAL A 9 4.19 -35.81 -11.32
N LEU A 10 3.01 -36.43 -11.51
CA LEU A 10 1.73 -35.84 -11.08
C LEU A 10 1.60 -35.72 -9.56
N LYS A 11 2.10 -36.70 -8.81
CA LYS A 11 2.07 -36.67 -7.34
C LYS A 11 3.02 -35.60 -6.77
N LEU A 12 4.23 -35.48 -7.35
CA LEU A 12 5.17 -34.40 -6.99
C LEU A 12 4.65 -33.01 -7.39
N LEU A 13 3.98 -32.86 -8.54
CA LEU A 13 3.40 -31.58 -8.93
C LEU A 13 2.34 -31.10 -7.93
N ASN A 14 1.49 -32.01 -7.46
CA ASN A 14 0.40 -31.68 -6.53
C ASN A 14 0.88 -31.30 -5.12
N GLU A 15 2.06 -31.75 -4.71
CA GLU A 15 2.70 -31.36 -3.44
C GLU A 15 3.47 -30.03 -3.53
N ILE A 16 3.99 -29.65 -4.71
CA ILE A 16 4.77 -28.42 -4.92
C ILE A 16 3.88 -27.19 -5.23
N LEU A 17 2.69 -27.39 -5.80
CA LEU A 17 1.71 -26.34 -6.08
C LEU A 17 1.29 -25.45 -4.87
N PRO A 18 1.00 -25.98 -3.67
CA PRO A 18 0.62 -25.15 -2.53
C PRO A 18 1.78 -24.33 -1.93
N ALA A 19 3.05 -24.71 -2.20
CA ALA A 19 4.23 -23.97 -1.74
C ALA A 19 4.46 -22.69 -2.58
N MET A 20 4.21 -22.75 -3.90
CA MET A 20 4.33 -21.58 -4.79
C MET A 20 3.19 -20.57 -4.57
N ALA A 21 1.98 -21.03 -4.23
CA ALA A 21 0.85 -20.17 -3.88
C ALA A 21 1.07 -19.36 -2.58
N LYS A 22 1.92 -19.86 -1.67
CA LYS A 22 2.25 -19.18 -0.40
C LYS A 22 3.37 -18.14 -0.56
N ALA A 23 4.25 -18.30 -1.55
CA ALA A 23 5.34 -17.37 -1.84
C ALA A 23 4.92 -16.16 -2.70
N ALA A 24 3.88 -16.28 -3.53
CA ALA A 24 3.32 -15.17 -4.32
C ALA A 24 2.52 -14.14 -3.47
N LYS A 25 2.31 -14.39 -2.18
CA LYS A 25 1.49 -13.54 -1.28
C LYS A 25 2.26 -12.43 -0.56
N LYS A 26 3.52 -12.17 -0.95
CA LYS A 26 4.27 -10.95 -0.57
C LYS A 26 4.12 -9.79 -1.58
N ALA A 27 3.10 -9.82 -2.42
CA ALA A 27 2.51 -8.62 -3.00
C ALA A 27 1.26 -8.27 -2.17
N SER A 28 1.26 -7.11 -1.53
CA SER A 28 0.15 -6.59 -0.71
C SER A 28 -1.22 -6.78 -1.40
N PRO A 29 -2.19 -7.47 -0.78
CA PRO A 29 -3.57 -7.36 -1.22
C PRO A 29 -4.11 -6.00 -0.76
N ALA A 30 -4.27 -5.08 -1.71
CA ALA A 30 -5.13 -3.92 -1.53
C ALA A 30 -6.57 -4.44 -1.31
N LYS A 31 -6.94 -4.63 -0.03
CA LYS A 31 -8.31 -4.91 0.35
C LYS A 31 -9.17 -3.73 -0.11
N LYS A 32 -10.09 -4.02 -1.03
CA LYS A 32 -11.28 -3.20 -1.26
C LYS A 32 -12.17 -3.32 -0.02
N ASP A 33 -11.83 -2.60 1.04
CA ASP A 33 -12.79 -2.28 2.06
C ASP A 33 -13.45 -0.97 1.61
N VAL A 34 -14.63 -1.08 0.96
CA VAL A 34 -15.57 0.04 0.89
C VAL A 34 -16.06 0.27 2.31
N LYS A 35 -15.21 0.91 3.13
CA LYS A 35 -15.62 1.43 4.42
C LYS A 35 -16.45 2.65 4.11
N ALA A 36 -17.77 2.45 4.20
CA ALA A 36 -18.80 3.46 4.27
C ALA A 36 -18.26 4.74 4.91
N LYS A 37 -18.64 5.90 4.36
CA LYS A 37 -18.33 7.24 4.89
C LYS A 37 -18.62 7.26 6.40
N LYS A 38 -17.62 6.93 7.22
CA LYS A 38 -17.66 7.21 8.64
C LYS A 38 -17.49 8.72 8.69
N GLY A 39 -18.58 9.40 9.01
CA GLY A 39 -18.65 10.85 9.12
C GLY A 39 -17.37 11.36 9.75
N SER A 40 -16.81 12.41 9.13
CA SER A 40 -15.70 13.16 9.67
C SER A 40 -16.11 13.66 11.05
N LYS A 41 -15.90 12.83 12.09
CA LYS A 41 -15.88 13.29 13.47
C LYS A 41 -14.84 14.40 13.45
N ALA A 42 -15.28 15.63 13.75
CA ALA A 42 -14.42 16.80 13.80
C ALA A 42 -13.17 16.36 14.56
N LYS A 43 -12.04 16.25 13.85
CA LYS A 43 -10.78 15.96 14.50
C LYS A 43 -10.49 17.21 15.30
N ASP A 44 -10.25 17.02 16.58
CA ASP A 44 -9.90 18.11 17.49
C ASP A 44 -8.84 18.98 16.79
N PRO A 45 -9.03 20.32 16.72
CA PRO A 45 -8.13 21.20 15.99
C PRO A 45 -6.67 21.11 16.45
N ASN A 46 -6.45 20.63 17.68
CA ASN A 46 -5.16 20.48 18.31
C ASN A 46 -4.52 19.08 18.11
N ALA A 47 -5.25 18.12 17.51
CA ALA A 47 -4.68 16.81 17.22
C ALA A 47 -3.64 16.90 16.10
N PRO A 48 -2.43 16.32 16.27
CA PRO A 48 -1.38 16.44 15.27
C PRO A 48 -1.75 15.71 13.99
N LYS A 49 -1.26 16.24 12.86
CA LYS A 49 -1.65 15.76 11.53
C LYS A 49 -1.06 14.37 11.30
N ARG A 50 -1.93 13.40 10.98
CA ARG A 50 -1.55 12.02 10.65
C ARG A 50 -0.31 11.94 9.74
N ALA A 51 0.58 11.01 10.06
CA ALA A 51 1.71 10.69 9.20
C ALA A 51 1.27 10.32 7.78
N MET A 52 2.03 10.82 6.80
CA MET A 52 1.90 10.53 5.38
C MET A 52 2.64 9.23 5.04
N SER A 53 2.02 8.38 4.21
CA SER A 53 2.65 7.15 3.75
C SER A 53 3.58 7.40 2.54
N ALA A 54 4.44 6.43 2.24
CA ALA A 54 5.36 6.49 1.09
C ALA A 54 4.63 6.80 -0.22
N PHE A 55 3.42 6.24 -0.39
CA PHE A 55 2.58 6.50 -1.56
C PHE A 55 2.14 7.97 -1.67
N PHE A 56 1.85 8.64 -0.56
CA PHE A 56 1.46 10.06 -0.58
C PHE A 56 2.64 10.98 -0.88
N PHE A 57 3.84 10.67 -0.38
CA PHE A 57 5.05 11.38 -0.78
C PHE A 57 5.35 11.21 -2.27
N TRP A 58 5.23 9.97 -2.77
CA TRP A 58 5.37 9.70 -4.19
C TRP A 58 4.31 10.42 -5.03
N MET A 59 3.05 10.42 -4.56
CA MET A 59 1.97 11.12 -5.24
C MET A 59 2.21 12.63 -5.24
N ALA A 60 2.76 13.23 -4.18
CA ALA A 60 3.08 14.65 -4.16
C ALA A 60 4.09 15.02 -5.27
N ASP A 61 5.15 14.23 -5.41
CA ASP A 61 6.18 14.40 -6.44
C ASP A 61 5.62 14.14 -7.86
N ASN A 62 4.71 13.16 -8.01
CA ASN A 62 4.22 12.70 -9.32
C ASN A 62 2.84 13.28 -9.70
N ARG A 63 2.18 14.05 -8.84
CA ARG A 63 0.84 14.60 -9.10
C ARG A 63 0.85 15.53 -10.29
N GLU A 64 1.87 16.36 -10.44
CA GLU A 64 1.98 17.26 -11.60
C GLU A 64 2.13 16.49 -12.91
N ARG A 65 2.87 15.38 -12.87
CA ARG A 65 3.03 14.48 -14.02
C ARG A 65 1.74 13.74 -14.40
N ILE A 66 0.95 13.33 -13.42
CA ILE A 66 -0.27 12.52 -13.64
C ILE A 66 -1.50 13.42 -13.86
N LYS A 67 -1.53 14.61 -13.25
CA LYS A 67 -2.60 15.60 -13.37
C LYS A 67 -2.54 16.22 -14.77
N LYS A 68 -3.23 15.60 -15.72
CA LYS A 68 -3.53 16.24 -17.01
C LYS A 68 -4.71 17.22 -16.87
N PRO A 69 -4.71 18.34 -17.60
CA PRO A 69 -5.86 19.24 -17.63
C PRO A 69 -7.10 18.46 -18.11
N GLY A 70 -8.19 18.51 -17.34
CA GLY A 70 -9.45 17.82 -17.65
C GLY A 70 -9.64 16.43 -17.05
N MET A 71 -8.63 15.83 -16.39
CA MET A 71 -8.83 14.56 -15.68
C MET A 71 -9.39 14.76 -14.27
N GLY A 72 -10.41 13.97 -13.93
CA GLY A 72 -10.96 13.90 -12.58
C GLY A 72 -9.97 13.32 -11.57
N VAL A 73 -10.12 13.71 -10.30
CA VAL A 73 -9.26 13.22 -9.20
C VAL A 73 -9.30 11.69 -9.07
N ALA A 74 -10.44 11.07 -9.41
CA ALA A 74 -10.60 9.62 -9.41
C ALA A 74 -9.73 8.93 -10.49
N GLU A 75 -9.61 9.54 -11.67
CA GLU A 75 -8.85 8.98 -12.78
C GLU A 75 -7.36 9.10 -12.52
N VAL A 76 -6.95 10.25 -11.95
CA VAL A 76 -5.59 10.48 -11.45
C VAL A 76 -5.22 9.44 -10.38
N ALA A 77 -6.11 9.17 -9.43
CA ALA A 77 -5.86 8.18 -8.38
C ALA A 77 -5.72 6.74 -8.92
N LYS A 78 -6.54 6.36 -9.91
CA LYS A 78 -6.42 5.04 -10.58
C LYS A 78 -5.08 4.91 -11.29
N ALA A 79 -4.68 5.91 -12.09
CA ALA A 79 -3.40 5.92 -12.79
C ALA A 79 -2.21 5.89 -11.80
N ALA A 80 -2.29 6.67 -10.73
CA ALA A 80 -1.30 6.70 -9.65
C ALA A 80 -1.12 5.33 -8.98
N GLY A 81 -2.20 4.60 -8.72
CA GLY A 81 -2.15 3.27 -8.11
C GLY A 81 -1.45 2.24 -9.00
N VAL A 82 -1.71 2.26 -10.31
CA VAL A 82 -1.05 1.36 -11.28
C VAL A 82 0.45 1.65 -11.34
N GLU A 83 0.82 2.92 -11.44
CA GLU A 83 2.21 3.34 -11.53
C GLU A 83 2.98 2.99 -10.24
N TRP A 84 2.39 3.23 -9.07
CA TRP A 84 2.99 2.86 -7.79
C TRP A 84 3.20 1.35 -7.62
N GLY A 85 2.33 0.53 -8.23
CA GLY A 85 2.53 -0.92 -8.30
C GLY A 85 3.76 -1.32 -9.11
N LYS A 86 4.14 -0.52 -10.11
CA LYS A 86 5.30 -0.76 -10.99
C LYS A 86 6.61 -0.22 -10.44
N VAL A 87 6.56 0.74 -9.53
CA VAL A 87 7.76 1.27 -8.87
C VAL A 87 8.41 0.15 -8.06
N ALA A 88 9.60 -0.28 -8.45
CA ALA A 88 10.35 -1.32 -7.73
C ALA A 88 11.13 -0.72 -6.55
N ASP A 89 11.79 0.41 -6.75
CA ASP A 89 12.51 1.12 -5.69
C ASP A 89 11.58 2.09 -4.98
N LYS A 90 11.05 1.68 -3.83
CA LYS A 90 10.21 2.52 -2.96
C LYS A 90 10.99 3.09 -1.79
N SER A 91 12.26 2.73 -1.65
CA SER A 91 13.06 2.98 -0.45
C SER A 91 13.24 4.46 -0.18
N LYS A 92 13.34 5.30 -1.22
CA LYS A 92 13.37 6.77 -1.08
C LYS A 92 12.13 7.32 -0.38
N TRP A 93 10.94 6.85 -0.76
CA TRP A 93 9.68 7.33 -0.19
C TRP A 93 9.34 6.64 1.14
N GLU A 94 9.77 5.40 1.33
CA GLU A 94 9.67 4.70 2.61
C GLU A 94 10.50 5.37 3.70
N LYS A 95 11.72 5.84 3.39
CA LYS A 95 12.52 6.66 4.32
C LYS A 95 11.79 7.93 4.74
N LYS A 96 11.30 8.71 3.75
CA LYS A 96 10.50 9.92 4.02
C LYS A 96 9.26 9.61 4.87
N ALA A 97 8.58 8.50 4.61
CA ALA A 97 7.41 8.07 5.38
C ALA A 97 7.76 7.63 6.79
N ALA A 98 8.91 6.96 6.98
CA ALA A 98 9.40 6.58 8.29
C ALA A 98 9.76 7.81 9.14
N ASP A 99 10.40 8.81 8.55
CA ASP A 99 10.74 10.06 9.24
C ASP A 99 9.48 10.85 9.61
N ASP A 100 8.50 10.95 8.71
CA ASP A 100 7.22 11.60 9.01
C ASP A 100 6.40 10.84 10.06
N LYS A 101 6.51 9.51 10.08
CA LYS A 101 5.92 8.67 11.13
C LYS A 101 6.53 8.98 12.50
N LYS A 102 7.86 9.12 12.59
CA LYS A 102 8.54 9.50 13.84
C LYS A 102 8.09 10.88 14.31
N ARG A 103 8.00 11.85 13.39
CA ARG A 103 7.46 13.19 13.68
C ARG A 103 6.06 13.10 14.29
N TYR A 104 5.15 12.39 13.63
CA TYR A 104 3.79 12.20 14.12
C TYR A 104 3.75 11.50 15.48
N GLU A 105 4.58 10.48 15.71
CA GLU A 105 4.66 9.79 17.01
C GLU A 105 5.11 10.74 18.12
N SER A 106 6.09 11.61 17.86
CA SER A 106 6.55 12.62 18.81
C SER A 106 5.49 13.69 19.09
N GLU A 107 4.82 14.20 18.06
CA GLU A 107 3.73 15.18 18.20
C GLU A 107 2.52 14.56 18.93
N MET A 108 2.18 13.30 18.64
CA MET A 108 1.10 12.57 19.32
C MET A 108 1.42 12.27 20.77
N ALA A 109 2.68 11.98 21.10
CA ALA A 109 3.11 11.77 22.48
C ALA A 109 2.97 13.06 23.29
N ALA A 110 3.38 14.20 22.73
CA ALA A 110 3.18 15.52 23.34
C ALA A 110 1.69 15.84 23.52
N TYR A 111 0.87 15.57 22.50
CA TYR A 111 -0.58 15.80 22.54
C TYR A 111 -1.29 14.95 23.60
N LYS A 112 -0.94 13.65 23.71
CA LYS A 112 -1.52 12.75 24.71
C LYS A 112 -1.01 12.99 26.13
N GLY A 113 0.19 13.55 26.27
CA GLY A 113 0.76 13.92 27.57
C GLY A 113 0.28 15.27 28.10
N SER A 114 -0.44 16.04 27.29
CA SER A 114 -1.02 17.34 27.66
C SER A 114 -2.51 17.27 28.03
N GLU A 115 -3.05 16.07 28.25
CA GLU A 115 -4.41 15.81 28.75
C GLU A 115 -4.34 15.14 30.12
#